data_AF-A0A968M7H7-F1
#
_entry.id   AF-A0A968M7H7-F1
#
_cell.length_a   1.000
_cell.length_b   1.000
_cell.length_c   1.000
_cell.angle_alpha   90.00
_cell.angle_beta   90.00
_cell.angle_gamma   90.00
#
_symmetry.space_group_name_H-M   'P 1'
#
loop_
_entity.id
_entity.type
_entity.pdbx_description
1 polymer ?
#
loop_
_entity_poly.entity_id
_entity_poly.type
_entity_poly.pdbx_seq_one_letter_code
_entity_poly.pdbx_strand_id
1 'polypeptide(L)'
;MSIYQMMLHFTLEWAMFSLSIGVDIKMYDSLRIAEIMESILNYTSAVDSELRNSLRDGLSSQQIDDYIQNMSIQIPSEVEELYKWHDGMNDESRWENQRVLLYYHYFLPFSESLDIYYTWVKNRANEDLRLFPIFEFENEFYATSCSSTKQNSSPIYNVYGGSTIAYDSLKTMLMSILECYESGAYQIGSDRWDLEIDEERAAEIKLRWNPCRNTELSLFDHP
;
A
#
# COMPACT_ATOMS: atom_id res chain seq x y z
N MET A 1 -4.18 -45.64 -0.48
CA MET A 1 -3.31 -44.77 -1.31
C MET A 1 -1.89 -44.91 -0.78
N SER A 2 -0.92 -45.22 -1.65
CA SER A 2 0.47 -45.43 -1.22
C SER A 2 1.14 -44.09 -0.88
N ILE A 3 2.04 -44.07 0.11
CA ILE A 3 2.85 -42.89 0.50
C ILE A 3 3.55 -42.27 -0.74
N TYR A 4 3.94 -43.09 -1.71
CA TYR A 4 4.51 -42.65 -2.98
C TYR A 4 3.55 -41.87 -3.88
N GLN A 5 2.25 -42.21 -3.87
CA GLN A 5 1.24 -41.47 -4.63
C GLN A 5 0.92 -40.12 -3.97
N MET A 6 0.98 -40.06 -2.64
CA MET A 6 0.78 -38.83 -1.89
C MET A 6 1.95 -37.86 -2.08
N MET A 7 3.19 -38.35 -2.01
CA MET A 7 4.39 -37.53 -2.28
C MET A 7 4.44 -37.01 -3.71
N LEU A 8 4.07 -37.82 -4.72
CA LEU A 8 4.01 -37.36 -6.11
C LEU A 8 2.96 -36.25 -6.30
N HIS A 9 1.80 -36.37 -5.67
CA HIS A 9 0.72 -35.38 -5.75
C HIS A 9 1.17 -34.03 -5.15
N PHE A 10 1.79 -34.06 -3.97
CA PHE A 10 2.33 -32.84 -3.33
C PHE A 10 3.44 -32.18 -4.14
N THR A 11 4.34 -32.95 -4.76
CA THR A 11 5.40 -32.38 -5.62
C THR A 11 4.86 -31.79 -6.93
N LEU A 12 3.79 -32.35 -7.49
CA LEU A 12 3.14 -31.82 -8.69
C LEU A 12 2.33 -30.56 -8.38
N GLU A 13 1.64 -30.51 -7.24
CA GLU A 13 0.96 -29.30 -6.75
C GLU A 13 1.94 -28.17 -6.43
N TRP A 14 3.07 -28.47 -5.78
CA TRP A 14 4.12 -27.46 -5.55
C TRP A 14 4.82 -26.99 -6.83
N ALA A 15 5.05 -27.89 -7.80
CA ALA A 15 5.63 -27.51 -9.09
C ALA A 15 4.65 -26.68 -9.94
N MET A 16 3.34 -26.99 -9.89
CA MET A 16 2.29 -26.20 -10.54
C MET A 16 2.09 -24.85 -9.86
N PHE A 17 2.16 -24.79 -8.52
CA PHE A 17 2.17 -23.54 -7.76
C PHE A 17 3.40 -22.69 -8.09
N SER A 18 4.59 -23.29 -8.15
CA SER A 18 5.84 -22.59 -8.51
C SER A 18 5.87 -22.14 -9.98
N LEU A 19 5.26 -22.89 -10.90
CA LEU A 19 5.08 -22.51 -12.31
C LEU A 19 4.00 -21.42 -12.49
N SER A 20 2.95 -21.40 -11.66
CA SER A 20 2.01 -20.28 -11.54
C SER A 20 2.72 -19.02 -11.06
N ILE A 21 3.49 -19.12 -9.97
CA ILE A 21 4.23 -18.00 -9.36
C ILE A 21 5.16 -17.29 -10.36
N GLY A 22 5.86 -18.05 -11.23
CA GLY A 22 6.75 -17.47 -12.24
C GLY A 22 6.03 -16.77 -13.41
N VAL A 23 4.76 -17.09 -13.64
CA VAL A 23 3.87 -16.43 -14.62
C VAL A 23 3.16 -15.24 -13.96
N ASP A 24 2.74 -15.38 -12.70
CA ASP A 24 2.09 -14.36 -11.89
C ASP A 24 3.01 -13.15 -11.65
N ILE A 25 4.26 -13.34 -11.21
CA ILE A 25 5.19 -12.22 -10.97
C ILE A 25 5.43 -11.39 -12.25
N LYS A 26 5.53 -12.02 -13.41
CA LYS A 26 5.70 -11.31 -14.70
C LYS A 26 4.44 -10.58 -15.17
N MET A 27 3.26 -11.06 -14.79
CA MET A 27 1.99 -10.38 -15.07
C MET A 27 1.90 -9.09 -14.24
N TYR A 28 2.23 -9.17 -12.95
CA TYR A 28 2.17 -8.05 -12.01
C TYR A 28 3.24 -6.97 -12.23
N ASP A 29 4.40 -7.32 -12.79
CA ASP A 29 5.43 -6.35 -13.16
C ASP A 29 4.93 -5.30 -14.16
N SER A 30 3.95 -5.64 -15.00
CA SER A 30 3.38 -4.74 -16.01
C SER A 30 2.26 -3.84 -15.48
N LEU A 31 1.68 -4.16 -14.31
CA LEU A 31 0.54 -3.42 -13.79
C LEU A 31 0.93 -2.01 -13.34
N ARG A 32 0.03 -1.09 -13.64
CA ARG A 32 0.03 0.30 -13.20
C ARG A 32 -0.56 0.44 -11.80
N ILE A 33 -0.20 1.51 -11.09
CA ILE A 33 -0.74 1.79 -9.75
C ILE A 33 -2.27 1.83 -9.77
N ALA A 34 -2.85 2.49 -10.78
CA ALA A 34 -4.30 2.57 -10.94
C ALA A 34 -4.97 1.19 -11.14
N GLU A 35 -4.31 0.27 -11.85
CA GLU A 35 -4.84 -1.08 -12.11
C GLU A 35 -4.81 -1.94 -10.84
N ILE A 36 -3.74 -1.82 -10.05
CA ILE A 36 -3.61 -2.52 -8.76
C ILE A 36 -4.66 -1.99 -7.78
N MET A 37 -4.79 -0.67 -7.68
CA MET A 37 -5.78 -0.04 -6.82
C MET A 37 -7.22 -0.37 -7.22
N GLU A 38 -7.53 -0.39 -8.52
CA GLU A 38 -8.85 -0.81 -8.99
C GLU A 38 -9.14 -2.27 -8.63
N SER A 39 -8.12 -3.14 -8.67
CA SER A 39 -8.26 -4.54 -8.26
C SER A 39 -8.53 -4.66 -6.76
N ILE A 40 -7.79 -3.93 -5.92
CA ILE A 40 -8.04 -3.85 -4.47
C ILE A 40 -9.45 -3.29 -4.21
N LEU A 41 -9.84 -2.22 -4.89
CA LEU A 41 -11.16 -1.60 -4.76
C LEU A 41 -12.28 -2.56 -5.17
N ASN A 42 -12.09 -3.40 -6.17
CA ASN A 42 -13.06 -4.43 -6.53
C ASN A 42 -13.26 -5.46 -5.42
N TYR A 43 -12.18 -5.90 -4.76
CA TYR A 43 -12.29 -6.80 -3.61
C TYR A 43 -13.03 -6.16 -2.44
N THR A 44 -12.66 -4.92 -2.09
CA THR A 44 -13.18 -4.26 -0.90
C THR A 44 -14.61 -3.73 -1.10
N SER A 45 -14.93 -3.24 -2.30
CA SER A 45 -16.28 -2.75 -2.62
C SER A 45 -17.32 -3.84 -2.86
N ALA A 46 -16.89 -5.09 -3.08
CA ALA A 46 -17.81 -6.24 -3.08
C ALA A 46 -18.47 -6.43 -1.71
N VAL A 47 -17.77 -6.04 -0.65
CA VAL A 47 -18.24 -6.10 0.73
C VAL A 47 -18.84 -4.76 1.16
N ASP A 48 -18.23 -3.63 0.79
CA ASP A 48 -18.74 -2.29 1.05
C ASP A 48 -19.04 -1.51 -0.25
N SER A 49 -20.30 -1.57 -0.68
CA SER A 49 -20.74 -0.94 -1.93
C SER A 49 -20.61 0.59 -1.97
N GLU A 50 -20.53 1.27 -0.82
CA GLU A 50 -20.39 2.74 -0.82
C GLU A 50 -18.93 3.20 -0.74
N LEU A 51 -17.96 2.30 -0.58
CA LEU A 51 -16.53 2.62 -0.60
C LEU A 51 -16.14 3.39 -1.87
N ARG A 52 -16.66 2.98 -3.04
CA ARG A 52 -16.40 3.68 -4.31
C ARG A 52 -16.87 5.13 -4.30
N ASN A 53 -17.98 5.43 -3.63
CA ASN A 53 -18.53 6.77 -3.53
C ASN A 53 -17.75 7.66 -2.54
N SER A 54 -16.90 7.06 -1.70
CA SER A 54 -16.07 7.80 -0.76
C SER A 54 -14.76 8.33 -1.37
N LEU A 55 -14.38 7.84 -2.56
CA LEU A 55 -13.18 8.27 -3.27
C LEU A 55 -13.44 9.56 -4.05
N ARG A 56 -12.48 10.49 -3.98
CA ARG A 56 -12.53 11.77 -4.69
C ARG A 56 -12.00 11.63 -6.10
N ASP A 57 -12.52 12.41 -7.04
CA ASP A 57 -12.03 12.41 -8.43
C ASP A 57 -10.50 12.60 -8.48
N GLY A 58 -9.84 11.87 -9.40
CA GLY A 58 -8.40 11.97 -9.59
C GLY A 58 -7.94 13.36 -10.06
N LEU A 59 -6.70 13.69 -9.71
CA LEU A 59 -6.05 14.95 -10.09
C LEU A 59 -5.43 14.86 -11.48
N SER A 60 -5.45 15.96 -12.22
CA SER A 60 -4.59 16.12 -13.39
C SER A 60 -3.14 16.41 -13.00
N SER A 61 -2.18 16.16 -13.91
CA SER A 61 -0.78 16.55 -13.69
C SER A 61 -0.64 18.03 -13.36
N GLN A 62 -1.40 18.90 -14.04
CA GLN A 62 -1.35 20.34 -13.80
C GLN A 62 -1.78 20.70 -12.38
N GLN A 63 -2.84 20.06 -11.85
CA GLN A 63 -3.27 20.30 -10.47
C GLN A 63 -2.19 19.88 -9.47
N ILE A 64 -1.55 18.73 -9.69
CA ILE A 64 -0.44 18.26 -8.85
C ILE A 64 0.74 19.25 -8.92
N ASP A 65 1.12 19.67 -10.13
CA ASP A 65 2.18 20.65 -10.35
C ASP A 65 1.85 21.99 -9.66
N ASP A 66 0.61 22.47 -9.77
CA ASP A 66 0.14 23.71 -9.14
C ASP A 66 0.23 23.65 -7.60
N TYR A 67 -0.05 22.48 -7.01
CA TYR A 67 0.10 22.27 -5.57
C TYR A 67 1.56 22.39 -5.13
N ILE A 68 2.50 21.84 -5.90
CA ILE A 68 3.92 21.76 -5.51
C ILE A 68 4.80 22.85 -6.14
N GLN A 69 4.27 23.74 -6.99
CA GLN A 69 5.04 24.69 -7.79
C GLN A 69 5.97 25.61 -6.97
N ASN A 70 5.56 25.96 -5.75
CA ASN A 70 6.34 26.84 -4.87
C ASN A 70 7.26 26.05 -3.93
N MET A 71 7.35 24.74 -4.11
CA MET A 71 8.14 23.85 -3.29
C MET A 71 9.32 23.32 -4.09
N SER A 72 10.49 23.25 -3.44
CA SER A 72 11.66 22.56 -4.01
C SER A 72 11.58 21.05 -3.74
N ILE A 73 10.46 20.44 -4.15
CA ILE A 73 10.24 18.98 -4.08
C ILE A 73 9.72 18.43 -5.40
N GLN A 74 9.93 17.13 -5.56
CA GLN A 74 9.36 16.29 -6.59
C GLN A 74 8.83 15.03 -5.88
N ILE A 75 7.56 14.71 -6.10
CA ILE A 75 6.95 13.47 -5.63
C ILE A 75 7.31 12.31 -6.57
N PRO A 76 7.44 11.06 -6.09
CA PRO A 76 7.67 9.92 -6.96
C PRO A 76 6.55 9.73 -8.00
N SER A 77 6.89 9.19 -9.17
CA SER A 77 5.92 8.94 -10.25
C SER A 77 4.79 7.99 -9.82
N GLU A 78 5.09 6.96 -9.03
CA GLU A 78 4.06 6.05 -8.50
C GLU A 78 3.02 6.78 -7.64
N VAL A 79 3.44 7.78 -6.86
CA VAL A 79 2.52 8.58 -6.03
C VAL A 79 1.69 9.53 -6.88
N GLU A 80 2.29 10.16 -7.88
CA GLU A 80 1.55 10.97 -8.85
C GLU A 80 0.48 10.14 -9.57
N GLU A 81 0.80 8.88 -9.92
CA GLU A 81 -0.14 7.96 -10.54
C GLU A 81 -1.30 7.58 -9.61
N LEU A 82 -1.02 7.35 -8.32
CA LEU A 82 -2.05 7.13 -7.30
C LEU A 82 -3.02 8.30 -7.22
N TYR A 83 -2.52 9.54 -7.17
CA TYR A 83 -3.37 10.73 -7.08
C TYR A 83 -4.09 11.08 -8.38
N LYS A 84 -3.59 10.62 -9.54
CA LYS A 84 -4.34 10.67 -10.81
C LYS A 84 -5.49 9.67 -10.85
N TRP A 85 -5.40 8.58 -10.09
CA TRP A 85 -6.49 7.62 -9.95
C TRP A 85 -7.58 8.20 -9.04
N HIS A 86 -7.25 8.62 -7.81
CA HIS A 86 -8.18 9.31 -6.91
C HIS A 86 -7.44 10.29 -5.98
N ASP A 87 -8.06 11.43 -5.67
CA ASP A 87 -7.53 12.44 -4.72
C ASP A 87 -7.87 12.11 -3.27
N GLY A 88 -7.47 10.92 -2.81
CA GLY A 88 -7.84 10.46 -1.48
C GLY A 88 -9.32 10.13 -1.32
N MET A 89 -9.75 10.06 -0.07
CA MET A 89 -11.13 9.81 0.33
C MET A 89 -11.77 11.08 0.92
N ASN A 90 -13.09 11.06 1.16
CA ASN A 90 -13.82 12.16 1.78
C ASN A 90 -13.71 12.09 3.32
N ASP A 91 -13.60 13.23 4.00
CA ASP A 91 -13.42 13.31 5.46
C ASP A 91 -14.52 12.61 6.28
N GLU A 92 -15.75 12.56 5.77
CA GLU A 92 -16.86 11.82 6.39
C GLU A 92 -16.52 10.33 6.56
N SER A 93 -15.70 9.77 5.66
CA SER A 93 -15.24 8.38 5.75
C SER A 93 -14.10 8.15 6.75
N ARG A 94 -13.46 9.21 7.26
CA ARG A 94 -12.37 9.08 8.24
C ARG A 94 -12.86 8.63 9.61
N TRP A 95 -14.05 9.08 10.01
CA TRP A 95 -14.60 8.85 11.35
C TRP A 95 -15.80 7.92 11.36
N GLU A 96 -16.65 7.99 10.33
CA GLU A 96 -17.94 7.33 10.45
C GLU A 96 -17.90 5.84 10.21
N ASN A 97 -16.88 5.30 9.53
CA ASN A 97 -16.84 3.92 9.11
C ASN A 97 -15.47 3.66 8.50
N GLN A 98 -14.59 2.89 9.16
CA GLN A 98 -13.25 2.52 8.67
C GLN A 98 -13.35 1.68 7.39
N ARG A 99 -13.78 2.29 6.27
CA ARG A 99 -13.98 1.59 5.02
C ARG A 99 -12.63 1.10 4.55
N VAL A 100 -12.47 -0.22 4.54
CA VAL A 100 -11.18 -0.86 4.32
C VAL A 100 -10.82 -0.76 2.84
N LEU A 101 -10.18 0.32 2.40
CA LEU A 101 -9.48 0.36 1.12
C LEU A 101 -8.11 -0.31 1.27
N LEU A 102 -7.34 0.18 2.24
CA LEU A 102 -6.10 -0.40 2.72
C LEU A 102 -6.28 -0.60 4.22
N TYR A 103 -5.86 -1.76 4.74
CA TYR A 103 -6.04 -2.15 6.14
C TYR A 103 -5.83 -0.99 7.12
N TYR A 104 -6.90 -0.56 7.78
CA TYR A 104 -7.04 0.59 8.69
C TYR A 104 -6.67 1.98 8.17
N HIS A 105 -5.91 2.09 7.08
CA HIS A 105 -5.39 3.37 6.65
C HIS A 105 -6.33 4.10 5.69
N TYR A 106 -6.65 5.33 6.07
CA TYR A 106 -7.33 6.31 5.26
C TYR A 106 -6.41 6.84 4.17
N PHE A 107 -6.91 6.94 2.93
CA PHE A 107 -6.17 7.55 1.83
C PHE A 107 -6.35 9.08 1.85
N LEU A 108 -5.27 9.78 2.19
CA LEU A 108 -5.28 11.22 2.39
C LEU A 108 -5.45 11.97 1.06
N PRO A 109 -6.34 12.98 1.00
CA PRO A 109 -6.33 13.96 -0.07
C PRO A 109 -4.94 14.61 -0.23
N PHE A 110 -4.59 14.99 -1.45
CA PHE A 110 -3.26 15.52 -1.77
C PHE A 110 -2.95 16.80 -0.98
N SER A 111 -3.96 17.67 -0.81
CA SER A 111 -3.82 18.90 -0.04
C SER A 111 -3.54 18.64 1.44
N GLU A 112 -4.20 17.65 2.04
CA GLU A 112 -3.96 17.28 3.44
C GLU A 112 -2.57 16.67 3.63
N SER A 113 -2.15 15.83 2.68
CA SER A 113 -0.81 15.25 2.66
C SER A 113 0.27 16.33 2.62
N LEU A 114 0.06 17.40 1.85
CA LEU A 114 0.94 18.56 1.82
C LEU A 114 0.95 19.36 3.12
N ASP A 115 -0.20 19.59 3.74
CA ASP A 115 -0.29 20.30 5.02
C ASP A 115 0.49 19.57 6.13
N ILE A 116 0.39 18.23 6.14
CA ILE A 116 1.15 17.39 7.07
C ILE A 116 2.65 17.43 6.73
N TYR A 117 3.02 17.25 5.46
CA TYR A 117 4.41 17.38 5.00
C TYR A 117 5.03 18.70 5.45
N TYR A 118 4.34 19.83 5.25
CA TYR A 118 4.80 21.15 5.67
C TYR A 118 4.97 21.25 7.18
N THR A 119 4.03 20.70 7.94
CA THR A 119 4.09 20.68 9.39
C THR A 119 5.31 19.90 9.87
N TRP A 120 5.59 18.75 9.27
CA TRP A 120 6.77 17.94 9.61
C TRP A 120 8.08 18.65 9.28
N VAL A 121 8.20 19.21 8.07
CA VAL A 121 9.37 19.99 7.66
C VAL A 121 9.59 21.18 8.60
N LYS A 122 8.53 21.94 8.91
CA LYS A 122 8.62 23.10 9.81
C LYS A 122 9.08 22.71 11.22
N ASN A 123 8.61 21.56 11.72
CA ASN A 123 8.95 21.06 13.05
C ASN A 123 10.27 20.28 13.08
N ARG A 124 10.96 20.16 11.95
CA ARG A 124 12.17 19.33 11.78
C ARG A 124 11.96 17.86 12.12
N ALA A 125 10.71 17.40 12.08
CA ALA A 125 10.38 16.00 12.23
C ALA A 125 10.75 15.28 10.93
N ASN A 126 11.65 14.29 11.00
CA ASN A 126 12.14 13.57 9.81
C ASN A 126 12.73 14.50 8.72
N GLU A 127 13.37 15.61 9.12
CA GLU A 127 13.84 16.67 8.21
C GLU A 127 14.73 16.14 7.07
N ASP A 128 15.57 15.14 7.36
CA ASP A 128 16.47 14.53 6.39
C ASP A 128 15.74 13.70 5.32
N LEU A 129 14.54 13.18 5.64
CA LEU A 129 13.81 12.26 4.77
C LEU A 129 12.74 12.95 3.91
N ARG A 130 12.30 14.17 4.29
CA ARG A 130 11.28 14.95 3.56
C ARG A 130 10.05 14.10 3.22
N LEU A 131 9.47 13.46 4.24
CA LEU A 131 8.40 12.48 4.10
C LEU A 131 7.07 13.11 3.74
N PHE A 132 6.48 12.67 2.62
CA PHE A 132 5.13 12.99 2.16
C PHE A 132 4.19 11.84 2.55
N PRO A 133 3.26 12.05 3.50
CA PRO A 133 2.30 11.03 3.90
C PRO A 133 1.30 10.74 2.79
N ILE A 134 0.88 9.49 2.67
CA ILE A 134 -0.07 9.03 1.65
C ILE A 134 -1.29 8.42 2.34
N PHE A 135 -1.05 7.56 3.33
CA PHE A 135 -2.10 6.90 4.09
C PHE A 135 -1.93 7.16 5.59
N GLU A 136 -3.04 7.24 6.33
CA GLU A 136 -3.06 7.59 7.75
C GLU A 136 -4.02 6.70 8.55
N PHE A 137 -3.62 6.36 9.77
CA PHE A 137 -4.48 5.75 10.77
C PHE A 137 -4.05 6.17 12.17
N GLU A 138 -4.88 6.90 12.90
CA GLU A 138 -4.62 7.32 14.28
C GLU A 138 -3.22 7.96 14.53
N ASN A 139 -2.75 8.79 13.59
CA ASN A 139 -1.41 9.39 13.54
C ASN A 139 -0.24 8.43 13.25
N GLU A 140 -0.53 7.21 12.83
CA GLU A 140 0.39 6.35 12.11
C GLU A 140 0.26 6.61 10.61
N PHE A 141 1.39 6.72 9.90
CA PHE A 141 1.38 7.04 8.48
C PHE A 141 2.19 6.05 7.66
N TYR A 142 1.71 5.80 6.44
CA TYR A 142 2.57 5.39 5.34
C TYR A 142 2.95 6.61 4.53
N ALA A 143 4.25 6.89 4.46
CA ALA A 143 4.79 8.07 3.81
C ALA A 143 5.94 7.71 2.87
N THR A 144 6.17 8.51 1.83
CA THR A 144 7.32 8.34 0.94
C THR A 144 8.26 9.54 1.01
N SER A 145 9.52 9.37 0.64
CA SER A 145 10.47 10.48 0.58
C SER A 145 10.30 11.30 -0.71
N CYS A 146 10.18 12.62 -0.55
CA CYS A 146 10.27 13.59 -1.63
C CYS A 146 11.72 13.98 -1.94
N SER A 147 12.04 14.16 -3.21
CA SER A 147 13.39 14.49 -3.66
C SER A 147 13.43 15.83 -4.41
N SER A 148 14.61 16.36 -4.76
CA SER A 148 14.72 17.54 -5.63
C SER A 148 14.59 17.19 -7.11
N THR A 149 14.71 15.91 -7.47
CA THR A 149 14.58 15.39 -8.83
C THR A 149 13.45 14.36 -8.91
N LYS A 150 12.83 14.24 -10.09
CA LYS A 150 11.78 13.24 -10.29
C LYS A 150 12.39 11.84 -10.22
N GLN A 151 11.80 11.00 -9.36
CA GLN A 151 12.11 9.58 -9.25
C GLN A 151 10.87 8.77 -9.63
N ASN A 152 11.08 7.56 -10.14
CA ASN A 152 9.94 6.68 -10.45
C ASN A 152 9.28 6.18 -9.17
N SER A 153 10.08 5.71 -8.23
CA SER A 153 9.66 5.15 -6.94
C SER A 153 10.58 5.63 -5.83
N SER A 154 10.11 5.47 -4.59
CA SER A 154 10.83 5.75 -3.36
C SER A 154 10.26 4.84 -2.26
N PRO A 155 11.06 4.42 -1.26
CA PRO A 155 10.57 3.56 -0.18
C PRO A 155 9.35 4.13 0.52
N ILE A 156 8.52 3.24 1.05
CA ILE A 156 7.42 3.62 1.94
C ILE A 156 7.85 3.38 3.37
N TYR A 157 7.79 4.46 4.15
CA TYR A 157 8.08 4.49 5.56
C TYR A 157 6.78 4.31 6.33
N ASN A 158 6.80 3.43 7.32
CA ASN A 158 5.89 3.50 8.44
C ASN A 158 6.38 4.59 9.41
N VAL A 159 5.51 5.53 9.76
CA VAL A 159 5.83 6.67 10.63
C VAL A 159 4.95 6.64 11.86
N TYR A 160 5.53 6.19 12.98
CA TYR A 160 4.89 6.15 14.30
C TYR A 160 5.95 6.29 15.40
N GLY A 161 6.05 7.47 16.03
CA GLY A 161 7.11 7.76 17.02
C GLY A 161 8.56 7.75 16.47
N GLY A 162 8.72 7.50 15.17
CA GLY A 162 9.95 7.34 14.40
C GLY A 162 9.60 7.06 12.93
N SER A 163 10.59 6.70 12.11
CA SER A 163 10.35 6.29 10.72
C SER A 163 11.18 5.05 10.37
N THR A 164 10.51 4.02 9.84
CA THR A 164 11.14 2.75 9.41
C THR A 164 10.64 2.39 8.01
N ILE A 165 11.52 1.85 7.16
CA ILE A 165 11.13 1.41 5.82
C ILE A 165 10.29 0.13 5.94
N ALA A 166 9.01 0.23 5.62
CA ALA A 166 8.06 -0.88 5.67
C ALA A 166 7.86 -1.58 4.32
N TYR A 167 8.08 -0.86 3.22
CA TYR A 167 7.97 -1.37 1.84
C TYR A 167 9.01 -0.74 0.93
N ASP A 168 9.45 -1.48 -0.09
CA ASP A 168 10.48 -1.06 -1.04
C ASP A 168 9.97 0.05 -1.99
N SER A 169 8.67 0.06 -2.29
CA SER A 169 7.99 1.10 -3.07
C SER A 169 6.47 1.10 -2.84
N LEU A 170 5.77 2.11 -3.36
CA LEU A 170 4.31 2.12 -3.33
C LEU A 170 3.74 0.94 -4.13
N LYS A 171 4.31 0.66 -5.31
CA LYS A 171 3.86 -0.48 -6.13
C LYS A 171 3.97 -1.80 -5.38
N THR A 172 5.11 -2.08 -4.75
CA THR A 172 5.33 -3.34 -4.02
C THR A 172 4.49 -3.45 -2.75
N MET A 173 4.21 -2.33 -2.08
CA MET A 173 3.21 -2.25 -1.01
C MET A 173 1.83 -2.71 -1.52
N LEU A 174 1.32 -2.05 -2.56
CA LEU A 174 -0.02 -2.33 -3.10
C LEU A 174 -0.13 -3.75 -3.66
N MET A 175 0.92 -4.23 -4.34
CA MET A 175 1.01 -5.60 -4.83
C MET A 175 0.89 -6.63 -3.71
N SER A 176 1.62 -6.43 -2.60
CA SER A 176 1.53 -7.34 -1.46
C SER A 176 0.14 -7.34 -0.81
N ILE A 177 -0.54 -6.19 -0.78
CA ILE A 177 -1.90 -6.07 -0.24
C ILE A 177 -2.91 -6.76 -1.16
N LEU A 178 -2.79 -6.58 -2.49
CA LEU A 178 -3.63 -7.26 -3.46
C LEU A 178 -3.48 -8.78 -3.33
N GLU A 179 -2.25 -9.29 -3.27
CA GLU A 179 -2.01 -10.72 -3.11
C GLU A 179 -2.55 -11.24 -1.77
N CYS A 180 -2.50 -10.44 -0.69
CA CYS A 180 -3.12 -10.83 0.58
C CYS A 180 -4.64 -11.05 0.44
N TYR A 181 -5.35 -10.20 -0.31
CA TYR A 181 -6.77 -10.42 -0.60
C TYR A 181 -7.00 -11.65 -1.49
N GLU A 182 -6.25 -11.76 -2.60
CA GLU A 182 -6.42 -12.85 -3.58
C GLU A 182 -6.13 -14.24 -2.98
N SER A 183 -5.19 -14.30 -2.04
CA SER A 183 -4.78 -15.52 -1.38
C SER A 183 -5.67 -15.88 -0.17
N GLY A 184 -6.53 -14.96 0.27
CA GLY A 184 -7.33 -15.09 1.49
C GLY A 184 -6.53 -14.88 2.78
N ALA A 185 -5.32 -14.32 2.71
CA ALA A 185 -4.58 -13.87 3.89
C ALA A 185 -5.28 -12.67 4.56
N TYR A 186 -5.97 -11.86 3.76
CA TYR A 186 -6.89 -10.80 4.21
C TYR A 186 -8.31 -11.21 3.86
N GLN A 187 -9.18 -11.24 4.87
CA GLN A 187 -10.60 -11.56 4.70
C GLN A 187 -11.42 -10.49 5.39
N ILE A 188 -12.29 -9.82 4.63
CA ILE A 188 -13.18 -8.81 5.20
C ILE A 188 -14.30 -9.53 5.92
N GLY A 189 -14.41 -9.28 7.22
CA GLY A 189 -15.41 -9.84 8.11
C GLY A 189 -16.82 -9.50 7.67
N SER A 190 -17.79 -10.31 8.13
CA SER A 190 -19.19 -10.18 7.72
C SER A 190 -19.85 -8.84 8.08
N ASP A 191 -19.30 -8.13 9.07
CA ASP A 191 -19.75 -6.80 9.48
C ASP A 191 -19.09 -5.67 8.70
N ARG A 192 -18.14 -5.97 7.80
CA ARG A 192 -17.40 -5.06 6.90
C ARG A 192 -16.39 -4.17 7.61
N TRP A 193 -16.28 -4.27 8.93
CA TRP A 193 -15.43 -3.41 9.76
C TRP A 193 -14.13 -4.10 10.15
N ASP A 194 -14.21 -5.40 10.42
CA ASP A 194 -13.05 -6.18 10.82
C ASP A 194 -12.39 -6.83 9.60
N LEU A 195 -11.07 -6.74 9.53
CA LEU A 195 -10.27 -7.56 8.63
C LEU A 195 -9.68 -8.71 9.44
N GLU A 196 -10.11 -9.94 9.12
CA GLU A 196 -9.48 -11.14 9.62
C GLU A 196 -8.17 -11.36 8.85
N ILE A 197 -7.06 -11.53 9.58
CA ILE A 197 -5.73 -11.65 9.02
C ILE A 197 -5.10 -12.98 9.42
N ASP A 198 -4.66 -13.73 8.41
CA ASP A 198 -3.66 -14.79 8.56
C ASP A 198 -2.29 -14.11 8.62
N GLU A 199 -1.81 -13.84 9.83
CA GLU A 199 -0.59 -13.04 10.08
C GLU A 199 0.65 -13.68 9.46
N GLU A 200 0.82 -15.00 9.60
CA GLU A 200 1.94 -15.75 9.05
C GLU A 200 1.96 -15.63 7.52
N ARG A 201 0.81 -15.87 6.88
CA ARG A 201 0.71 -15.78 5.43
C ARG A 201 0.87 -14.35 4.91
N ALA A 202 0.31 -13.37 5.60
CA ALA A 202 0.46 -11.96 5.24
C ALA A 202 1.92 -11.51 5.39
N ALA A 203 2.63 -11.95 6.43
CA ALA A 203 4.05 -11.68 6.63
C ALA A 203 4.90 -12.29 5.51
N GLU A 204 4.64 -13.55 5.13
CA GLU A 204 5.32 -14.22 4.02
C GLU A 204 5.14 -13.47 2.68
N ILE A 205 3.90 -13.08 2.36
CA ILE A 205 3.58 -12.32 1.15
C ILE A 205 4.28 -10.96 1.17
N LYS A 206 4.16 -10.21 2.26
CA LYS A 206 4.78 -8.88 2.40
C LYS A 206 6.29 -8.97 2.27
N LEU A 207 6.93 -9.96 2.88
CA LEU A 207 8.38 -10.17 2.80
C LEU A 207 8.85 -10.53 1.39
N ARG A 208 8.09 -11.37 0.68
CA ARG A 208 8.40 -11.75 -0.71
C ARG A 208 8.41 -10.53 -1.65
N TRP A 209 7.43 -9.64 -1.51
CA TRP A 209 7.35 -8.40 -2.29
C TRP A 209 8.30 -7.30 -1.81
N ASN A 210 8.64 -7.31 -0.51
CA ASN A 210 9.40 -6.25 0.14
C ASN A 210 10.57 -6.81 0.95
N PRO A 211 11.66 -7.24 0.29
CA PRO A 211 12.85 -7.72 0.96
C PRO A 211 13.44 -6.76 2.00
N CYS A 212 13.15 -5.46 1.96
CA CYS A 212 13.54 -4.50 3.01
C CYS A 212 13.11 -4.95 4.42
N ARG A 213 11.96 -5.64 4.51
CA ARG A 213 11.39 -6.17 5.77
C ARG A 213 12.25 -7.24 6.44
N ASN A 214 13.22 -7.84 5.74
CA ASN A 214 14.22 -8.71 6.39
C ASN A 214 15.01 -7.96 7.48
N THR A 215 15.19 -6.65 7.31
CA THR A 215 15.89 -5.81 8.28
C THR A 215 15.04 -5.59 9.53
N GLU A 216 13.73 -5.42 9.38
CA GLU A 216 12.78 -5.26 10.50
C GLU A 216 12.68 -6.53 11.35
N LEU A 217 12.59 -7.71 10.72
CA LEU A 217 12.58 -9.01 11.41
C LEU A 217 13.86 -9.29 12.20
N SER A 218 14.98 -8.65 11.85
CA SER A 218 16.22 -8.74 12.60
C SER A 218 16.30 -7.80 13.81
N LEU A 219 15.39 -6.81 13.87
CA LEU A 219 15.35 -5.77 14.90
C LEU A 219 14.22 -5.96 15.91
N PHE A 220 13.16 -6.70 15.54
CA PHE A 220 12.03 -7.00 16.41
C PHE A 220 11.82 -8.53 16.49
N ASP A 221 11.93 -9.08 17.71
CA ASP A 221 11.77 -10.51 18.04
C ASP A 221 10.28 -10.96 17.98
N HIS A 222 9.48 -10.50 17.00
CA HIS A 222 8.13 -11.01 16.77
C HIS A 222 7.85 -11.20 15.28
N PRO A 223 7.24 -12.36 14.90
CA PRO A 223 6.98 -12.77 13.52
C PRO A 223 6.04 -11.82 12.76
#